data_AF-A0A945E6B0-F1
#
_entry.id   AF-A0A945E6B0-F1
#
_cell.length_a   1.000
_cell.length_b   1.000
_cell.length_c   1.000
_cell.angle_alpha   90.00
_cell.angle_beta   90.00
_cell.angle_gamma   90.00
#
_symmetry.space_group_name_H-M   'P 1'
#
loop_
_entity.id
_entity.type
_entity.pdbx_description
1 polymer ?
#
loop_
_entity_poly.entity_id
_entity_poly.type
_entity_poly.pdbx_seq_one_letter_code
_entity_poly.pdbx_strand_id
1 'polypeptide(L)'
;MLEHLEVVGELLDEAEAGGGPEAMDRMRSRDKMPIRERIGHVLDPDSPFLEISPLAGYDSSYTVGGGFVVGIGVIAGVECVIVGNDPTVLGGAMTPYMSKKWMRAIE
;
A
#
# COMPACT_ATOMS: atom_id res chain seq x y z
N MET A 1 -20.95 13.41 -9.25
CA MET A 1 -19.67 13.89 -8.66
C MET A 1 -19.46 13.26 -7.30
N LEU A 2 -20.33 13.51 -6.31
CA LEU A 2 -20.20 12.92 -4.97
C LEU A 2 -20.22 11.38 -5.00
N GLU A 3 -21.12 10.78 -5.77
CA GLU A 3 -21.18 9.32 -5.98
C GLU A 3 -19.85 8.72 -6.47
N HIS A 4 -19.10 9.42 -7.33
CA HIS A 4 -17.81 8.92 -7.79
C HIS A 4 -16.71 9.02 -6.73
N LEU A 5 -16.79 10.01 -5.83
CA LEU A 5 -15.86 10.10 -4.71
C LEU A 5 -16.09 8.98 -3.71
N GLU A 6 -17.35 8.58 -3.50
CA GLU A 6 -17.71 7.45 -2.64
C GLU A 6 -17.12 6.14 -3.20
N VAL A 7 -17.29 5.87 -4.49
CA VAL A 7 -16.67 4.71 -5.16
C VAL A 7 -15.14 4.70 -4.99
N VAL A 8 -14.49 5.86 -5.15
CA VAL A 8 -13.03 5.94 -4.95
C VAL A 8 -12.67 5.69 -3.48
N GLY A 9 -13.46 6.21 -2.54
CA GLY A 9 -13.27 5.97 -1.10
C GLY A 9 -13.33 4.48 -0.75
N GLU A 10 -14.37 3.78 -1.21
CA GLU A 10 -14.53 2.34 -0.98
C GLU A 10 -13.35 1.52 -1.54
N LEU A 11 -12.85 1.88 -2.72
CA LEU A 11 -11.71 1.21 -3.32
C LEU A 11 -10.39 1.50 -2.58
N LEU A 12 -10.26 2.68 -1.98
CA LEU A 12 -9.12 3.00 -1.12
C LEU A 12 -9.19 2.21 0.19
N ASP A 13 -10.37 2.08 0.78
CA ASP A 13 -10.58 1.25 1.98
C ASP A 13 -10.27 -0.23 1.69
N GLU A 14 -10.66 -0.74 0.52
CA GLU A 14 -10.31 -2.10 0.07
C GLU A 14 -8.78 -2.25 -0.09
N ALA A 15 -8.11 -1.27 -0.69
CA ALA A 15 -6.65 -1.27 -0.83
C ALA A 15 -5.91 -1.19 0.51
N GLU A 16 -6.50 -0.52 1.51
CA GLU A 16 -5.96 -0.42 2.87
C GLU A 16 -6.12 -1.72 3.66
N ALA A 17 -7.22 -2.44 3.44
CA ALA A 17 -7.49 -3.72 4.09
C ALA A 17 -6.46 -4.82 3.73
N GLY A 18 -5.73 -4.69 2.62
CA GLY A 18 -4.70 -5.62 2.19
C GLY A 18 -5.24 -7.04 2.01
N GLY A 19 -4.60 -8.02 2.65
CA GLY A 19 -5.03 -9.42 2.62
C GLY A 19 -6.30 -9.75 3.43
N GLY A 20 -6.94 -8.73 4.01
CA GLY A 20 -8.12 -8.87 4.86
C GLY A 20 -7.80 -9.19 6.33
N PRO A 21 -8.83 -9.22 7.20
CA PRO A 21 -8.66 -9.27 8.65
C PRO A 21 -7.88 -10.49 9.15
N GLU A 22 -8.16 -11.68 8.62
CA GLU A 22 -7.47 -12.91 9.04
C GLU A 22 -5.96 -12.87 8.71
N ALA A 23 -5.60 -12.34 7.54
CA ALA A 23 -4.21 -12.20 7.14
C ALA A 23 -3.47 -11.14 7.98
N MET A 24 -4.17 -10.05 8.31
CA MET A 24 -3.67 -9.01 9.22
C MET A 24 -3.43 -9.58 10.63
N ASP A 25 -4.39 -10.29 11.20
CA ASP A 25 -4.28 -10.90 12.53
C ASP A 25 -3.14 -11.93 12.58
N ARG A 26 -3.02 -12.77 11.54
CA ARG A 26 -1.92 -13.74 11.42
C ARG A 26 -0.55 -13.08 11.28
N MET A 27 -0.47 -11.90 10.65
CA MET A 27 0.77 -11.13 10.58
C MET A 27 1.10 -10.51 11.95
N ARG A 28 0.12 -9.87 12.60
CA ARG A 28 0.30 -9.23 13.90
C ARG A 28 0.67 -10.23 15.00
N SER A 29 0.13 -11.45 14.96
CA SER A 29 0.48 -12.52 15.92
C SER A 29 1.94 -12.97 15.83
N ARG A 30 2.69 -12.52 14.82
CA ARG A 30 4.13 -12.76 14.65
C ARG A 30 4.96 -11.53 14.99
N ASP A 31 4.40 -10.58 15.74
CA ASP A 31 5.00 -9.30 16.10
C ASP A 31 5.45 -8.46 14.88
N LYS A 32 4.73 -8.61 13.75
CA LYS A 32 4.99 -7.84 12.53
C LYS A 32 3.97 -6.73 12.36
N MET A 33 4.48 -5.56 12.00
CA MET A 33 3.69 -4.37 11.68
C MET A 33 3.20 -4.42 10.22
N PRO A 34 1.96 -4.00 9.91
CA PRO A 34 1.49 -3.75 8.54
C PRO A 34 2.37 -2.76 7.79
N ILE A 35 2.42 -2.88 6.46
CA ILE A 35 3.32 -2.04 5.65
C ILE A 35 2.99 -0.55 5.77
N ARG A 36 1.70 -0.18 5.80
CA ARG A 36 1.25 1.21 5.93
C ARG A 36 1.63 1.82 7.29
N GLU A 37 1.58 1.03 8.36
CA GLU A 37 2.08 1.44 9.67
C GLU A 37 3.60 1.63 9.65
N ARG A 38 4.37 0.73 9.03
CA ARG A 38 5.84 0.89 8.91
C ARG A 38 6.21 2.17 8.18
N ILE A 39 5.47 2.52 7.14
CA ILE A 39 5.64 3.77 6.40
C ILE A 39 5.36 4.95 7.35
N GLY A 40 4.21 4.97 8.04
CA GLY A 40 3.90 6.01 9.02
C GLY A 40 4.97 6.19 10.10
N HIS A 41 5.63 5.11 10.53
CA HIS A 41 6.69 5.14 11.55
C HIS A 41 8.04 5.67 11.06
N VAL A 42 8.35 5.58 9.76
CA VAL A 42 9.64 6.04 9.23
C VAL A 42 9.59 7.48 8.73
N LEU A 43 8.40 7.99 8.42
CA LEU A 43 8.19 9.36 7.99
C LEU A 43 8.53 10.35 9.11
N ASP A 44 9.02 11.52 8.71
CA ASP A 44 9.17 12.64 9.62
C ASP A 44 7.79 13.04 10.19
N PRO A 45 7.70 13.41 11.48
CA PRO A 45 6.44 13.82 12.09
C PRO A 45 5.74 14.92 11.28
N ASP A 46 4.43 14.77 11.10
CA ASP A 46 3.56 15.67 10.33
C ASP A 46 3.93 15.84 8.84
N SER A 47 4.87 15.04 8.32
CA SER A 47 5.18 15.04 6.88
C SER A 47 4.12 14.28 6.08
N PRO A 48 3.81 14.73 4.85
CA PRO A 48 2.84 14.05 4.01
C PRO A 48 3.42 12.76 3.44
N PHE A 49 2.51 11.84 3.07
CA PHE A 49 2.82 10.69 2.23
C PHE A 49 1.95 10.75 0.98
N LEU A 50 2.59 10.79 -0.19
CA LEU A 50 1.92 10.72 -1.48
C LEU A 50 1.98 9.28 -2.00
N GLU A 51 0.91 8.51 -1.80
CA GLU A 51 0.83 7.16 -2.33
C GLU A 51 0.63 7.16 -3.85
N ILE A 52 1.36 6.30 -4.55
CA ILE A 52 1.34 6.14 -5.99
C ILE A 52 0.59 4.85 -6.35
N SER A 53 -0.43 5.01 -7.19
CA SER A 53 -1.27 3.91 -7.69
C SER A 53 -1.88 3.03 -6.58
N PRO A 54 -2.62 3.61 -5.58
CA PRO A 54 -3.26 2.84 -4.52
C PRO A 54 -4.33 1.88 -5.07
N LEU A 55 -4.94 2.20 -6.21
CA LEU A 55 -5.99 1.36 -6.84
C LEU A 55 -5.44 0.34 -7.85
N ALA A 56 -4.14 0.03 -7.81
CA ALA A 56 -3.56 -0.96 -8.72
C ALA A 56 -4.25 -2.33 -8.54
N GLY A 57 -4.61 -2.98 -9.64
CA GLY A 57 -5.36 -4.24 -9.57
C GLY A 57 -6.88 -4.07 -9.50
N TYR A 58 -7.41 -2.84 -9.48
CA TYR A 58 -8.84 -2.61 -9.67
C TYR A 58 -9.36 -3.25 -10.97
N ASP A 59 -10.57 -3.82 -10.89
CA ASP A 59 -11.23 -4.57 -11.98
C ASP A 59 -10.40 -5.76 -12.50
N SER A 60 -9.65 -6.40 -11.60
CA SER A 60 -8.86 -7.60 -11.90
C SER A 60 -9.14 -8.72 -10.90
N SER A 61 -8.52 -9.88 -11.08
CA SER A 61 -8.58 -10.99 -10.13
C SER A 61 -7.61 -10.86 -8.94
N TYR A 62 -6.86 -9.75 -8.85
CA TYR A 62 -5.93 -9.48 -7.75
C TYR A 62 -6.54 -8.50 -6.76
N THR A 63 -6.10 -8.57 -5.50
CA THR A 63 -6.42 -7.59 -4.47
C THR A 63 -6.08 -6.17 -4.93
N VAL A 64 -7.02 -5.23 -4.73
CA VAL A 64 -6.79 -3.80 -4.96
C VAL A 64 -5.59 -3.32 -4.13
N GLY A 65 -4.76 -2.44 -4.69
CA GLY A 65 -3.45 -2.09 -4.16
C GLY A 65 -2.31 -2.99 -4.67
N GLY A 66 -2.61 -4.16 -5.21
CA GLY A 66 -1.64 -5.06 -5.85
C GLY A 66 -0.65 -5.72 -4.88
N GLY A 67 -0.89 -5.63 -3.56
CA GLY A 67 -0.02 -6.17 -2.51
C GLY A 67 1.31 -5.43 -2.33
N PHE A 68 1.39 -4.19 -2.81
CA PHE A 68 2.62 -3.41 -2.81
C PHE A 68 2.32 -1.93 -2.68
N VAL A 69 2.91 -1.28 -1.68
CA VAL A 69 2.77 0.15 -1.44
C VAL A 69 3.98 0.87 -2.03
N VAL A 70 3.71 1.94 -2.76
CA VAL A 70 4.72 2.85 -3.33
C VAL A 70 4.26 4.26 -3.01
N GLY A 71 5.16 5.13 -2.61
CA GLY A 71 4.85 6.54 -2.47
C GLY A 71 6.07 7.40 -2.20
N ILE A 72 5.84 8.70 -2.07
CA ILE A 72 6.87 9.69 -1.73
C ILE A 72 6.56 10.22 -0.35
N GLY A 73 7.57 10.28 0.52
CA GLY A 73 7.45 10.88 1.84
C GLY A 73 8.78 11.45 2.31
N VAL A 74 8.78 12.14 3.46
CA VAL A 74 9.97 12.80 3.98
C VAL A 74 10.60 11.96 5.08
N ILE A 75 11.89 11.68 4.99
CA ILE A 75 12.67 10.96 6.01
C ILE A 75 13.94 11.77 6.29
N ALA A 76 14.12 12.21 7.53
CA ALA A 76 15.24 13.06 7.95
C ALA A 76 15.43 14.30 7.06
N GLY A 77 14.34 14.96 6.70
CA GLY A 77 14.31 16.15 5.85
C GLY A 77 14.53 15.88 4.35
N VAL A 78 14.54 14.61 3.91
CA VAL A 78 14.78 14.23 2.52
C VAL A 78 13.52 13.59 1.93
N GLU A 79 13.11 14.05 0.75
CA GLU A 79 12.05 13.40 -0.04
C GLU A 79 12.56 12.04 -0.56
N CYS A 80 11.95 10.97 -0.08
CA CYS A 80 12.31 9.59 -0.40
C CYS A 80 11.17 8.89 -1.14
N VAL A 81 11.51 8.15 -2.20
CA VAL A 81 10.63 7.12 -2.73
C VAL A 81 10.66 5.93 -1.78
N ILE A 82 9.50 5.56 -1.26
CA ILE A 82 9.31 4.46 -0.33
C ILE A 82 8.55 3.36 -1.06
N VAL A 83 9.08 2.13 -0.99
CA VAL A 83 8.45 0.94 -1.56
C VAL A 83 8.38 -0.17 -0.53
N GLY A 84 7.31 -0.96 -0.54
CA GLY A 84 7.22 -2.12 0.34
C GLY A 84 6.09 -3.08 0.03
N ASN A 85 6.40 -4.37 0.17
CA ASN A 85 5.43 -5.44 0.01
C ASN A 85 4.51 -5.54 1.22
N ASP A 86 3.23 -5.79 0.95
CA ASP A 86 2.28 -6.20 1.97
C ASP A 86 2.32 -7.74 2.09
N PRO A 87 2.85 -8.30 3.19
CA PRO A 87 2.92 -9.75 3.38
C PRO A 87 1.53 -10.39 3.61
N THR A 88 0.48 -9.60 3.82
CA THR A 88 -0.88 -10.11 3.97
C THR A 88 -1.50 -10.46 2.62
N VAL A 89 -1.08 -9.81 1.54
CA VAL A 89 -1.57 -10.07 0.17
C VAL A 89 -0.72 -11.14 -0.49
N LEU A 90 -1.28 -12.33 -0.70
CA LEU A 90 -0.60 -13.48 -1.33
C LEU A 90 0.78 -13.79 -0.71
N GLY A 91 0.96 -13.53 0.60
CA GLY A 91 2.24 -13.74 1.27
C GLY A 91 3.36 -12.77 0.87
N GLY A 92 3.03 -11.65 0.20
CA GLY A 92 4.01 -10.71 -0.35
C GLY A 92 4.60 -11.14 -1.69
N ALA A 93 3.95 -12.07 -2.41
CA ALA A 93 4.40 -12.56 -3.70
C ALA A 93 4.51 -11.43 -4.75
N MET A 94 5.41 -11.63 -5.73
CA MET A 94 5.57 -10.70 -6.85
C MET A 94 4.40 -10.84 -7.84
N THR A 95 3.38 -10.00 -7.71
CA THR A 95 2.24 -9.94 -8.64
C THR A 95 2.58 -9.13 -9.90
N PRO A 96 1.87 -9.30 -11.03
CA PRO A 96 2.05 -8.45 -12.21
C PRO A 96 1.84 -6.95 -11.92
N TYR A 97 0.92 -6.62 -11.01
CA TYR A 97 0.66 -5.24 -10.59
C TYR A 97 1.78 -4.71 -9.70
N MET A 98 2.32 -5.52 -8.80
CA MET A 98 3.50 -5.17 -8.02
C MET A 98 4.67 -4.81 -8.93
N SER A 99 5.01 -5.67 -9.90
CA SER A 99 6.13 -5.42 -10.81
C SER A 99 5.95 -4.12 -11.59
N LYS A 100 4.74 -3.80 -12.04
CA LYS A 100 4.43 -2.52 -12.69
C LYS A 100 4.59 -1.33 -11.74
N LYS A 101 4.11 -1.42 -10.49
CA LYS A 101 4.27 -0.37 -9.47
C LYS A 101 5.74 -0.15 -9.12
N TRP A 102 6.52 -1.22 -8.99
CA TRP A 102 7.95 -1.13 -8.71
C TRP A 102 8.69 -0.45 -9.86
N MET A 103 8.45 -0.85 -11.11
CA MET A 103 9.02 -0.17 -12.27
C MET A 103 8.66 1.31 -12.29
N ARG A 104 7.40 1.66 -11.99
CA ARG A 104 6.95 3.06 -11.90
C ARG A 104 7.65 3.84 -10.78
N ALA A 105 8.07 3.18 -9.70
CA ALA A 105 8.76 3.82 -8.58
C ALA A 105 10.21 4.21 -8.90
N ILE A 106 10.83 3.56 -9.90
CA ILE A 106 12.23 3.75 -10.27
C ILE A 106 12.41 4.51 -11.60
N GLU A 107 11.31 4.95 -12.22
CA GLU A 107 11.29 5.88 -13.37
C GLU A 107 11.54 7.32 -12.92
#